data_AF-A0AAD1J3F7-F1
#
_entry.id   AF-A0AAD1J3F7-F1
#
_cell.length_a   1.000
_cell.length_b   1.000
_cell.length_c   1.000
_cell.angle_alpha   90.00
_cell.angle_beta   90.00
_cell.angle_gamma   90.00
#
_symmetry.space_group_name_H-M   'P 1'
#
loop_
_entity.id
_entity.type
_entity.pdbx_description
1 polymer ?
#
loop_
_entity_poly.entity_id
_entity_poly.type
_entity_poly.pdbx_seq_one_letter_code
_entity_poly.pdbx_strand_id
1 'polypeptide(L)'
;MTAPEEPAEPESRWVSPSPLAQDLRSAEDRDLPSRTDRIGAALSETIGGPVGRHALIGRQRLMTPLRVMLIIAVVFLALGYSTKAACLQTTGGGSADQRVANWDNNRAYYQLCYSDTVPLYTAELLNQGKFPYKSSWIETDGSGEPRMTYDGQVAVRYMEYPVLTGLYQYVSMALAKTYSAVTRAASIPVVAEVVMFFNIAAFGLALAWLATVWATAMLAGRRVWDAALVAASPLVIFQIFTNFDALATAFAVGAMLAWARRRPVLAGALIGLGVAAKLYPLLLLVPLALLAVRTGRWREVAKTAATAFATWLLVNLPIMVLFPRGWSEFFRLNTRRGDDMDSLYNVVKSFTGWGGFDTGLGFWQPPTVLNAVTAVLFASCCIAIGVIALTARQRPRLAQLAFLVVAAFLLTNKVWSPQFSLWLVPLAVLALPHRRILLAWMTIDALVWVPRMLYLYGEANRGLPEQWFTATVLLRDIAVITLCALVIRQIYRPELDLVRYGGRVDDPAGGVFDRAPDDPPRWLPDWLRPTGQRVRVDAPPPAPDEEPTDFAAQTRLL
;
A
#
# COMPACT_ATOMS: atom_id res chain seq x y z
N MET A 1 -9.08 62.07 51.52
CA MET A 1 -8.77 60.64 51.68
C MET A 1 -8.72 60.03 50.29
N THR A 2 -7.56 60.10 49.65
CA THR A 2 -7.27 59.51 48.35
C THR A 2 -6.58 58.17 48.62
N ALA A 3 -7.13 57.08 48.06
CA ALA A 3 -6.53 55.76 48.16
C ALA A 3 -5.18 55.73 47.42
N PRO A 4 -4.18 54.97 47.90
CA PRO A 4 -2.93 54.81 47.17
C PRO A 4 -3.14 53.83 46.01
N GLU A 5 -2.71 54.23 44.80
CA GLU A 5 -2.54 53.33 43.65
C GLU A 5 -1.51 52.25 44.00
N GLU A 6 -1.90 50.98 43.85
CA GLU A 6 -0.96 49.85 43.84
C GLU A 6 -0.05 49.97 42.61
N PRO A 7 1.28 49.81 42.76
CA PRO A 7 2.17 49.76 41.62
C PRO A 7 1.93 48.46 40.85
N ALA A 8 1.58 48.58 39.57
CA ALA A 8 1.52 47.47 38.64
C ALA A 8 2.87 46.73 38.63
N GLU A 9 2.83 45.40 38.85
CA GLU A 9 4.00 44.55 38.73
C GLU A 9 4.61 44.70 37.32
N PRO A 10 5.93 44.85 37.18
CA PRO A 10 6.55 44.89 35.87
C PRO A 10 6.43 43.50 35.24
N GLU A 11 5.66 43.39 34.15
CA GLU A 11 5.81 42.28 33.21
C GLU A 11 7.30 42.12 32.93
N SER A 12 7.90 41.03 33.41
CA SER A 12 9.30 40.71 33.11
C SER A 12 9.38 40.38 31.61
N ARG A 13 9.47 41.40 30.77
CA ARG A 13 9.81 41.26 29.36
C ARG A 13 11.25 40.79 29.31
N TRP A 14 11.43 39.50 29.15
CA TRP A 14 12.72 38.91 28.85
C TRP A 14 13.24 39.53 27.54
N VAL A 15 14.13 40.53 27.64
CA VAL A 15 14.75 41.15 26.47
C VAL A 15 15.89 40.24 26.02
N SER A 16 15.69 39.53 24.92
CA SER A 16 16.76 38.78 24.26
C SER A 16 17.85 39.74 23.79
N PRO A 17 19.14 39.52 24.14
CA PRO A 17 20.24 40.38 23.72
C PRO A 17 20.54 40.26 22.21
N SER A 18 19.98 39.25 21.55
CA SER A 18 20.07 39.06 20.10
C SER A 18 18.71 39.27 19.44
N PRO A 19 18.66 39.83 18.20
CA PRO A 19 17.46 39.82 17.39
C PRO A 19 16.92 38.39 17.23
N LEU A 20 15.60 38.25 17.13
CA LEU A 20 14.98 36.98 16.80
C LEU A 20 15.56 36.43 15.48
N ALA A 21 15.71 35.10 15.42
CA ALA A 21 16.16 34.45 14.19
C ALA A 21 15.19 34.76 13.03
N GLN A 22 15.72 35.01 11.83
CA GLN A 22 14.89 35.30 10.65
C GLN A 22 13.93 34.15 10.30
N ASP A 23 14.30 32.90 10.60
CA ASP A 23 13.42 31.74 10.49
C ASP A 23 12.93 31.34 11.88
N LEU A 24 11.67 31.61 12.16
CA LEU A 24 11.03 31.30 13.43
C LEU A 24 10.42 29.90 13.50
N ARG A 25 10.43 29.13 12.40
CA ARG A 25 9.80 27.79 12.37
C ARG A 25 10.38 26.90 13.46
N SER A 26 9.50 26.30 14.27
CA SER A 26 9.84 25.35 15.32
C SER A 26 8.77 24.26 15.33
N ALA A 27 9.17 23.00 15.20
CA ALA A 27 8.27 21.83 15.24
C ALA A 27 8.38 21.13 16.60
N GLU A 28 8.00 21.85 17.66
CA GLU A 28 8.15 21.42 19.06
C GLU A 28 7.20 20.29 19.45
N ASP A 29 6.08 20.16 18.73
CA ASP A 29 5.06 19.13 18.91
C ASP A 29 5.42 17.79 18.24
N ARG A 30 6.53 17.74 17.50
CA ARG A 30 6.99 16.56 16.77
C ARG A 30 7.39 15.42 17.72
N ASP A 31 6.96 14.21 17.40
CA ASP A 31 7.45 13.01 18.08
C ASP A 31 8.95 12.83 17.82
N LEU A 32 9.72 12.59 18.88
CA LEU A 32 11.16 12.38 18.83
C LEU A 32 11.47 10.92 19.17
N PRO A 33 11.55 10.01 18.17
CA PRO A 33 11.78 8.59 18.40
C PRO A 33 13.03 8.30 19.25
N SER A 34 14.05 9.15 19.15
CA SER A 34 15.27 9.02 19.93
C SER A 34 15.08 9.23 21.44
N ARG A 35 13.93 9.77 21.86
CA ARG A 35 13.54 9.96 23.26
C ARG A 35 12.31 9.15 23.66
N THR A 36 11.40 8.90 22.72
CA THR A 36 10.09 8.31 23.01
C THR A 36 10.00 6.82 22.67
N ASP A 37 10.99 6.25 21.99
CA ASP A 37 10.99 4.84 21.59
C ASP A 37 12.37 4.19 21.79
N ARG A 38 12.43 2.96 22.31
CA ARG A 38 13.74 2.35 22.59
C ARG A 38 14.50 1.93 21.33
N ILE A 39 13.80 1.57 20.23
CA ILE A 39 14.50 1.28 18.96
C ILE A 39 15.06 2.57 18.38
N GLY A 40 14.22 3.62 18.32
CA GLY A 40 14.67 4.95 17.87
C GLY A 40 15.84 5.50 18.68
N ALA A 41 15.81 5.36 20.01
CA ALA A 41 16.91 5.75 20.89
C ALA A 41 18.19 4.98 20.58
N ALA A 42 18.14 3.64 20.57
CA ALA A 42 19.30 2.81 20.29
C ALA A 42 19.90 3.06 18.88
N LEU A 43 19.05 3.21 17.85
CA LEU A 43 19.52 3.52 16.50
C LEU A 43 20.14 4.92 16.42
N SER A 44 19.62 5.89 17.18
CA SER A 44 20.16 7.25 17.13
C SER A 44 21.61 7.34 17.59
N GLU A 45 22.05 6.49 18.52
CA GLU A 45 23.44 6.40 18.99
C GLU A 45 24.43 6.02 17.87
N THR A 46 23.98 5.36 16.80
CA THR A 46 24.86 4.96 15.69
C THR A 46 25.25 6.12 14.77
N ILE A 47 24.47 7.21 14.76
CA ILE A 47 24.66 8.35 13.83
C ILE A 47 25.07 9.63 14.58
N GLY A 48 24.81 9.73 15.89
CA GLY A 48 25.22 10.89 16.69
C GLY A 48 24.45 11.11 18.00
N GLY A 49 23.61 10.18 18.42
CA GLY A 49 22.86 10.22 19.67
C GLY A 49 21.48 10.87 19.56
N PRO A 50 20.75 10.98 20.68
CA PRO A 50 19.40 11.49 20.72
C PRO A 50 19.32 12.98 20.41
N VAL A 51 18.12 13.44 20.02
CA VAL A 51 17.88 14.87 19.74
C VAL A 51 18.18 15.68 21.00
N GLY A 52 19.02 16.71 20.87
CA GLY A 52 19.43 17.57 21.98
C GLY A 52 18.28 18.40 22.59
N ARG A 53 18.39 18.79 23.87
CA ARG A 53 17.34 19.52 24.59
C ARG A 53 17.01 20.87 23.96
N HIS A 54 18.01 21.53 23.38
CA HIS A 54 17.90 22.84 22.74
C HIS A 54 17.95 22.73 21.20
N ALA A 55 17.69 21.54 20.65
CA ALA A 55 17.70 21.34 19.20
C ALA A 55 16.52 22.06 18.54
N LEU A 56 16.79 22.89 17.55
CA LEU A 56 15.78 23.57 16.75
C LEU A 56 15.27 22.63 15.65
N ILE A 57 14.07 22.08 15.85
CA ILE A 57 13.46 21.12 14.93
C ILE A 57 12.63 21.87 13.88
N GLY A 58 12.79 21.54 12.60
CA GLY A 58 12.04 22.15 11.51
C GLY A 58 12.83 23.18 10.68
N ARG A 59 14.06 23.51 11.10
CA ARG A 59 14.96 24.44 10.39
C ARG A 59 16.05 23.75 9.56
N GLN A 60 16.05 22.41 9.52
CA GLN A 60 17.03 21.64 8.76
C GLN A 60 16.88 21.89 7.25
N ARG A 61 17.90 22.47 6.61
CA ARG A 61 17.89 22.78 5.16
C ARG A 61 18.23 21.57 4.26
N LEU A 62 19.18 20.74 4.70
CA LEU A 62 19.69 19.62 3.90
C LEU A 62 19.03 18.29 4.26
N MET A 63 19.19 17.82 5.49
CA MET A 63 18.67 16.52 5.95
C MET A 63 17.35 16.68 6.68
N THR A 64 16.28 16.80 5.91
CA THR A 64 14.91 16.73 6.44
C THR A 64 14.52 15.27 6.69
N PRO A 65 13.56 14.98 7.60
CA PRO A 65 13.09 13.62 7.83
C PRO A 65 12.67 12.90 6.54
N LEU A 66 11.99 13.61 5.64
CA LEU A 66 11.58 13.07 4.35
C LEU A 66 12.78 12.66 3.50
N ARG A 67 13.81 13.51 3.36
CA ARG A 67 15.01 13.16 2.58
C ARG A 67 15.73 11.95 3.15
N VAL A 68 15.84 11.86 4.48
CA VAL A 68 16.39 10.68 5.16
C VAL A 68 15.57 9.43 4.84
N MET A 69 14.24 9.51 4.91
CA MET A 69 13.37 8.38 4.56
C MET A 69 13.46 7.97 3.09
N LEU A 70 13.62 8.92 2.17
CA LEU A 70 13.83 8.62 0.75
C LEU A 70 15.19 7.94 0.51
N ILE A 71 16.26 8.35 1.22
CA ILE A 71 17.56 7.66 1.16
C ILE A 71 17.42 6.22 1.67
N ILE A 72 16.76 6.02 2.82
CA ILE A 72 16.48 4.68 3.36
C ILE A 72 15.68 3.84 2.36
N ALA A 73 14.64 4.43 1.76
CA ALA A 73 13.83 3.74 0.75
C ALA A 73 14.67 3.33 -0.46
N VAL A 74 15.56 4.19 -0.95
CA VAL A 74 16.49 3.85 -2.05
C VAL A 74 17.40 2.68 -1.66
N VAL A 75 17.92 2.63 -0.43
CA VAL A 75 18.72 1.49 0.05
C VAL A 75 17.90 0.19 0.05
N PHE A 76 16.67 0.21 0.58
CA PHE A 76 15.82 -0.98 0.61
C PHE A 76 15.33 -1.40 -0.78
N LEU A 77 15.09 -0.45 -1.68
CA LEU A 77 14.82 -0.70 -3.10
C LEU A 77 16.04 -1.33 -3.78
N ALA A 78 17.26 -0.87 -3.48
CA ALA A 78 18.48 -1.47 -4.02
C ALA A 78 18.69 -2.91 -3.50
N LEU A 79 18.40 -3.17 -2.23
CA LEU A 79 18.35 -4.53 -1.68
C LEU A 79 17.29 -5.36 -2.41
N GLY A 80 16.10 -4.79 -2.65
CA GLY A 80 15.03 -5.43 -3.39
C GLY A 80 15.39 -5.78 -4.83
N TYR A 81 16.13 -4.93 -5.52
CA TYR A 81 16.66 -5.23 -6.84
C TYR A 81 17.72 -6.34 -6.76
N SER A 82 18.59 -6.27 -5.75
CA SER A 82 19.66 -7.24 -5.54
C SER A 82 19.13 -8.66 -5.32
N THR A 83 17.98 -8.83 -4.65
CA THR A 83 17.33 -10.15 -4.52
C THR A 83 16.90 -10.72 -5.87
N LYS A 84 16.57 -9.88 -6.86
CA LYS A 84 16.18 -10.32 -8.21
C LYS A 84 17.38 -10.51 -9.15
N ALA A 85 18.53 -9.91 -8.84
CA ALA A 85 19.70 -9.85 -9.73
C ALA A 85 20.21 -11.22 -10.22
N ALA A 86 20.11 -12.28 -9.41
CA ALA A 86 20.52 -13.63 -9.81
C ALA A 86 19.70 -14.20 -10.98
N CYS A 87 18.42 -13.81 -11.06
CA CYS A 87 17.48 -14.20 -12.12
C CYS A 87 17.54 -13.27 -13.34
N LEU A 88 18.25 -12.14 -13.24
CA LEU A 88 18.43 -11.17 -14.32
C LEU A 88 19.75 -11.37 -15.07
N GLN A 89 20.51 -12.40 -14.71
CA GLN A 89 21.71 -12.79 -15.44
C GLN A 89 21.35 -13.13 -16.89
N THR A 90 22.05 -12.54 -17.84
CA THR A 90 21.77 -12.74 -19.27
C THR A 90 22.53 -13.96 -19.79
N THR A 91 21.87 -14.78 -20.59
CA THR A 91 22.45 -15.96 -21.27
C THR A 91 22.06 -15.98 -22.75
N GLY A 92 22.83 -16.71 -23.55
CA GLY A 92 22.69 -16.76 -25.01
C GLY A 92 23.63 -15.80 -25.74
N GLY A 93 23.88 -16.09 -27.02
CA GLY A 93 24.65 -15.24 -27.93
C GLY A 93 23.76 -14.29 -28.73
N GLY A 94 24.37 -13.42 -29.55
CA GLY A 94 23.65 -12.55 -30.48
C GLY A 94 23.16 -11.23 -29.87
N SER A 95 22.13 -10.64 -30.48
CA SER A 95 21.54 -9.34 -30.12
C SER A 95 20.67 -9.42 -28.85
N ALA A 96 20.29 -8.27 -28.28
CA ALA A 96 19.55 -8.18 -27.03
C ALA A 96 18.25 -9.01 -27.01
N ASP A 97 17.53 -9.07 -28.13
CA ASP A 97 16.28 -9.82 -28.31
C ASP A 97 16.47 -11.33 -28.47
N GLN A 98 17.68 -11.78 -28.80
CA GLN A 98 18.02 -13.21 -28.91
C GLN A 98 18.49 -13.78 -27.56
N ARG A 99 18.88 -12.91 -26.63
CA ARG A 99 19.31 -13.29 -25.28
C ARG A 99 18.14 -13.40 -24.33
N VAL A 100 18.27 -14.27 -23.34
CA VAL A 100 17.24 -14.54 -22.33
C VAL A 100 17.80 -14.39 -20.92
N ALA A 101 16.90 -14.19 -19.96
CA ALA A 101 17.22 -14.26 -18.54
C ALA A 101 17.54 -15.72 -18.15
N ASN A 102 18.58 -15.94 -17.35
CA ASN A 102 19.01 -17.26 -16.91
C ASN A 102 18.08 -17.76 -15.80
N TRP A 103 17.21 -18.70 -16.17
CA TRP A 103 16.28 -19.37 -15.27
C TRP A 103 16.56 -20.89 -15.19
N ASP A 104 17.73 -21.31 -15.67
CA ASP A 104 18.13 -22.72 -15.76
C ASP A 104 18.09 -23.40 -14.39
N ASN A 105 17.76 -24.70 -14.38
CA ASN A 105 17.71 -25.53 -13.18
C ASN A 105 16.83 -24.94 -12.07
N ASN A 106 15.70 -24.32 -12.45
CA ASN A 106 14.76 -23.68 -11.53
C ASN A 106 15.42 -22.61 -10.64
N ARG A 107 16.36 -21.84 -11.22
CA ARG A 107 17.11 -20.78 -10.51
C ARG A 107 16.24 -19.83 -9.71
N ALA A 108 15.09 -19.48 -10.25
CA ALA A 108 14.16 -18.56 -9.62
C ALA A 108 13.76 -18.97 -8.20
N TYR A 109 13.72 -20.28 -7.92
CA TYR A 109 13.30 -20.81 -6.63
C TYR A 109 14.48 -20.99 -5.67
N TYR A 110 15.56 -21.67 -6.06
CA TYR A 110 16.66 -21.92 -5.11
C TYR A 110 17.50 -20.66 -4.79
N GLN A 111 17.53 -19.65 -5.68
CA GLN A 111 18.16 -18.34 -5.41
C GLN A 111 17.17 -17.32 -4.81
N LEU A 112 15.91 -17.70 -4.59
CA LEU A 112 14.86 -16.81 -4.06
C LEU A 112 14.62 -15.54 -4.92
N CYS A 113 15.00 -15.56 -6.19
CA CYS A 113 15.04 -14.39 -7.07
C CYS A 113 13.83 -14.25 -8.00
N TYR A 114 12.82 -15.10 -7.85
CA TYR A 114 11.61 -15.10 -8.67
C TYR A 114 10.93 -13.71 -8.71
N SER A 115 10.44 -13.34 -9.90
CA SER A 115 9.61 -12.17 -10.16
C SER A 115 8.67 -12.51 -11.30
N ASP A 116 7.37 -12.15 -11.19
CA ASP A 116 6.38 -12.36 -12.25
C ASP A 116 6.70 -11.51 -13.48
N THR A 117 7.34 -10.34 -13.29
CA THR A 117 7.68 -9.41 -14.37
C THR A 117 8.46 -10.10 -15.50
N VAL A 118 9.40 -10.99 -15.16
CA VAL A 118 10.24 -11.66 -16.17
C VAL A 118 9.43 -12.63 -17.06
N PRO A 119 8.72 -13.65 -16.54
CA PRO A 119 7.93 -14.56 -17.36
C PRO A 119 6.75 -13.86 -18.06
N LEU A 120 6.14 -12.84 -17.45
CA LEU A 120 5.06 -12.07 -18.07
C LEU A 120 5.47 -11.41 -19.39
N TYR A 121 6.75 -11.07 -19.55
CA TYR A 121 7.27 -10.53 -20.81
C TYR A 121 6.97 -11.44 -22.01
N THR A 122 7.06 -12.75 -21.81
CA THR A 122 6.78 -13.73 -22.87
C THR A 122 5.34 -14.21 -22.82
N ALA A 123 4.82 -14.48 -21.62
CA ALA A 123 3.47 -15.02 -21.43
C ALA A 123 2.39 -14.07 -21.98
N GLU A 124 2.62 -12.76 -21.90
CA GLU A 124 1.68 -11.73 -22.38
C GLU A 124 1.97 -11.26 -23.81
N LEU A 125 2.83 -11.99 -24.55
CA LEU A 125 3.26 -11.69 -25.92
C LEU A 125 3.94 -10.32 -26.10
N LEU A 126 4.42 -9.73 -25.00
CA LEU A 126 5.13 -8.44 -25.01
C LEU A 126 6.49 -8.58 -25.74
N ASN A 127 7.13 -9.73 -25.64
CA ASN A 127 8.32 -10.08 -26.42
C ASN A 127 8.10 -9.97 -27.94
N GLN A 128 6.87 -10.10 -28.43
CA GLN A 128 6.51 -9.94 -29.85
C GLN A 128 6.11 -8.49 -30.20
N GLY A 129 6.12 -7.57 -29.24
CA GLY A 129 5.67 -6.19 -29.44
C GLY A 129 4.15 -6.05 -29.60
N LYS A 130 3.38 -7.07 -29.22
CA LYS A 130 1.93 -7.06 -29.37
C LYS A 130 1.28 -6.12 -28.35
N PHE A 131 0.25 -5.42 -28.81
CA PHE A 131 -0.52 -4.52 -27.94
C PHE A 131 -1.42 -5.31 -26.99
N PRO A 132 -1.38 -5.06 -25.66
CA PRO A 132 -2.22 -5.73 -24.68
C PRO A 132 -3.70 -5.63 -25.02
N TYR A 133 -4.50 -6.60 -24.56
CA TYR A 133 -5.96 -6.70 -24.80
C TYR A 133 -6.37 -6.97 -26.25
N LYS A 134 -5.62 -6.51 -27.25
CA LYS A 134 -5.85 -6.83 -28.66
C LYS A 134 -5.35 -8.25 -29.01
N SER A 135 -4.18 -8.63 -28.49
CA SER A 135 -3.60 -9.94 -28.75
C SER A 135 -4.16 -11.01 -27.82
N SER A 136 -4.29 -12.23 -28.36
CA SER A 136 -4.66 -13.43 -27.62
C SER A 136 -3.72 -14.59 -27.96
N TRP A 137 -3.73 -15.60 -27.11
CA TRP A 137 -3.08 -16.88 -27.35
C TRP A 137 -3.97 -18.03 -26.87
N ILE A 138 -3.69 -19.23 -27.36
CA ILE A 138 -4.33 -20.46 -26.91
C ILE A 138 -3.48 -21.03 -25.79
N GLU A 139 -4.12 -21.37 -24.68
CA GLU A 139 -3.46 -22.05 -23.57
C GLU A 139 -3.29 -23.52 -23.92
N THR A 140 -2.04 -23.99 -23.98
CA THR A 140 -1.69 -25.37 -24.30
C THR A 140 -1.29 -26.13 -23.05
N ASP A 141 -1.41 -27.45 -23.08
CA ASP A 141 -0.87 -28.33 -22.05
C ASP A 141 0.63 -28.60 -22.24
N GLY A 142 1.19 -29.50 -21.41
CA GLY A 142 2.61 -29.86 -21.47
C GLY A 142 3.02 -30.62 -22.74
N SER A 143 2.06 -31.17 -23.48
CA SER A 143 2.27 -31.78 -24.81
C SER A 143 2.11 -30.79 -25.96
N GLY A 144 1.71 -29.55 -25.68
CA GLY A 144 1.46 -28.53 -26.70
C GLY A 144 0.05 -28.57 -27.31
N GLU A 145 -0.83 -29.44 -26.80
CA GLU A 145 -2.22 -29.52 -27.26
C GLU A 145 -3.08 -28.41 -26.63
N PRO A 146 -4.03 -27.82 -27.38
CA PRO A 146 -4.95 -26.82 -26.84
C PRO A 146 -5.74 -27.36 -25.64
N ARG A 147 -5.67 -26.67 -24.51
CA ARG A 147 -6.53 -27.01 -23.36
C ARG A 147 -7.96 -26.64 -23.67
N MET A 148 -8.86 -27.58 -23.38
CA MET A 148 -10.29 -27.37 -23.48
C MET A 148 -10.83 -26.88 -22.13
N THR A 149 -11.58 -25.79 -22.15
CA THR A 149 -12.32 -25.30 -20.99
C THR A 149 -13.46 -26.27 -20.64
N TYR A 150 -13.99 -26.16 -19.42
CA TYR A 150 -15.09 -26.99 -18.91
C TYR A 150 -16.35 -27.03 -19.80
N ASP A 151 -16.53 -26.04 -20.68
CA ASP A 151 -17.63 -25.92 -21.65
C ASP A 151 -17.27 -26.47 -23.05
N GLY A 152 -16.13 -27.16 -23.19
CA GLY A 152 -15.69 -27.77 -24.45
C GLY A 152 -15.13 -26.78 -25.47
N GLN A 153 -14.86 -25.53 -25.08
CA GLN A 153 -14.22 -24.53 -25.94
C GLN A 153 -12.70 -24.54 -25.76
N VAL A 154 -11.98 -23.99 -26.74
CA VAL A 154 -10.53 -23.79 -26.60
C VAL A 154 -10.26 -22.66 -25.59
N ALA A 155 -9.33 -22.88 -24.66
CA ALA A 155 -8.94 -21.89 -23.67
C ALA A 155 -8.16 -20.73 -24.32
N VAL A 156 -8.86 -19.67 -24.68
CA VAL A 156 -8.26 -18.42 -25.17
C VAL A 156 -7.94 -17.49 -24.00
N ARG A 157 -6.75 -16.91 -24.03
CA ARG A 157 -6.20 -15.99 -23.02
C ARG A 157 -5.88 -14.62 -23.62
N TYR A 158 -5.98 -13.59 -22.79
CA TYR A 158 -5.59 -12.21 -23.08
C TYR A 158 -4.80 -11.63 -21.90
N MET A 159 -4.40 -10.35 -22.01
CA MET A 159 -3.75 -9.60 -20.93
C MET A 159 -4.49 -9.72 -19.61
N GLU A 160 -3.82 -10.29 -18.60
CA GLU A 160 -4.45 -10.59 -17.32
C GLU A 160 -4.48 -9.44 -16.32
N TYR A 161 -3.90 -8.29 -16.67
CA TYR A 161 -3.80 -7.13 -15.78
C TYR A 161 -4.83 -6.03 -16.10
N PRO A 162 -5.18 -5.18 -15.11
CA PRO A 162 -5.98 -3.99 -15.35
C PRO A 162 -5.33 -3.01 -16.35
N VAL A 163 -6.17 -2.22 -17.02
CA VAL A 163 -5.77 -1.36 -18.16
C VAL A 163 -4.49 -0.57 -17.91
N LEU A 164 -4.40 0.16 -16.80
CA LEU A 164 -3.24 1.02 -16.52
C LEU A 164 -1.96 0.19 -16.30
N THR A 165 -2.04 -0.95 -15.62
CA THR A 165 -0.89 -1.83 -15.40
C THR A 165 -0.47 -2.54 -16.69
N GLY A 166 -1.41 -3.04 -17.51
CA GLY A 166 -1.05 -3.63 -18.80
C GLY A 166 -0.46 -2.61 -19.78
N LEU A 167 -0.94 -1.35 -19.77
CA LEU A 167 -0.32 -0.26 -20.53
C LEU A 167 1.07 0.11 -19.99
N TYR A 168 1.26 0.09 -18.67
CA TYR A 168 2.56 0.28 -18.05
C TYR A 168 3.58 -0.80 -18.49
N GLN A 169 3.15 -2.06 -18.54
CA GLN A 169 3.95 -3.16 -19.09
C GLN A 169 4.26 -2.90 -20.57
N TYR A 170 3.28 -2.52 -21.38
CA TYR A 170 3.50 -2.24 -22.80
C TYR A 170 4.51 -1.12 -23.04
N VAL A 171 4.42 -0.02 -22.28
CA VAL A 171 5.38 1.11 -22.36
C VAL A 171 6.78 0.64 -21.95
N SER A 172 6.89 -0.14 -20.87
CA SER A 172 8.17 -0.70 -20.41
C SER A 172 8.79 -1.61 -21.48
N MET A 173 7.97 -2.40 -22.17
CA MET A 173 8.40 -3.24 -23.29
C MET A 173 8.85 -2.39 -24.48
N ALA A 174 8.08 -1.37 -24.86
CA ALA A 174 8.42 -0.52 -26.00
C ALA A 174 9.78 0.18 -25.79
N LEU A 175 10.07 0.61 -24.56
CA LEU A 175 11.36 1.17 -24.18
C LEU A 175 12.48 0.11 -24.21
N ALA A 176 12.21 -1.12 -23.77
CA ALA A 176 13.17 -2.23 -23.85
C ALA A 176 13.50 -2.60 -25.31
N LYS A 177 12.50 -2.64 -26.19
CA LYS A 177 12.71 -2.86 -27.63
C LYS A 177 13.47 -1.72 -28.30
N THR A 178 13.22 -0.47 -27.87
CA THR A 178 14.01 0.68 -28.32
C THR A 178 15.48 0.53 -27.92
N TYR A 179 15.78 0.06 -26.70
CA TYR A 179 17.13 -0.29 -26.30
C TYR A 179 17.73 -1.37 -27.21
N SER A 180 17.00 -2.45 -27.50
CA SER A 180 17.46 -3.50 -28.41
C SER A 180 17.79 -2.94 -29.79
N ALA A 181 16.95 -2.08 -30.36
CA ALA A 181 17.19 -1.42 -31.64
C ALA A 181 18.47 -0.55 -31.61
N VAL A 182 18.69 0.21 -30.53
CA VAL A 182 19.90 1.04 -30.36
C VAL A 182 21.16 0.17 -30.23
N THR A 183 21.13 -0.93 -29.47
CA THR A 183 22.29 -1.82 -29.31
C THR A 183 22.69 -2.56 -30.60
N ARG A 184 21.77 -2.68 -31.59
CA ARG A 184 22.12 -3.17 -32.94
C ARG A 184 22.88 -2.11 -33.74
N ALA A 185 22.59 -0.83 -33.50
CA ALA A 185 23.21 0.29 -34.21
C ALA A 185 24.51 0.77 -33.54
N ALA A 186 24.68 0.55 -32.22
CA ALA A 186 25.83 1.00 -31.44
C ALA A 186 26.42 -0.14 -30.59
N SER A 187 27.74 -0.25 -30.57
CA SER A 187 28.50 -1.26 -29.82
C SER A 187 28.49 -1.00 -28.31
N ILE A 188 27.37 -1.29 -27.66
CA ILE A 188 27.14 -1.15 -26.21
C ILE A 188 27.05 -2.55 -25.60
N PRO A 189 27.42 -2.76 -24.31
CA PRO A 189 27.17 -4.04 -23.63
C PRO A 189 25.70 -4.49 -23.78
N VAL A 190 25.53 -5.66 -24.39
CA VAL A 190 24.22 -6.20 -24.75
C VAL A 190 23.64 -6.96 -23.57
N VAL A 191 22.58 -6.43 -22.97
CA VAL A 191 21.77 -7.10 -21.95
C VAL A 191 20.54 -7.71 -22.63
N ALA A 192 20.00 -8.80 -22.10
CA ALA A 192 18.77 -9.38 -22.63
C ALA A 192 17.62 -8.37 -22.60
N GLU A 193 16.81 -8.33 -23.66
CA GLU A 193 15.67 -7.41 -23.79
C GLU A 193 14.69 -7.56 -22.63
N VAL A 194 14.42 -8.79 -22.19
CA VAL A 194 13.57 -9.09 -21.03
C VAL A 194 14.12 -8.51 -19.72
N VAL A 195 15.45 -8.47 -19.56
CA VAL A 195 16.10 -7.88 -18.39
C VAL A 195 15.98 -6.36 -18.44
N MET A 196 16.11 -5.75 -19.61
CA MET A 196 15.86 -4.31 -19.76
C MET A 196 14.40 -3.93 -19.54
N PHE A 197 13.46 -4.75 -20.01
CA PHE A 197 12.05 -4.63 -19.68
C PHE A 197 11.83 -4.63 -18.15
N PHE A 198 12.44 -5.61 -17.46
CA PHE A 198 12.41 -5.66 -16.00
C PHE A 198 12.99 -4.38 -15.38
N ASN A 199 14.16 -3.90 -15.83
CA ASN A 199 14.81 -2.72 -15.26
C ASN A 199 13.97 -1.45 -15.40
N ILE A 200 13.34 -1.26 -16.56
CA ILE A 200 12.46 -0.12 -16.83
C ILE A 200 11.21 -0.20 -15.96
N ALA A 201 10.62 -1.39 -15.82
CA ALA A 201 9.51 -1.63 -14.92
C ALA A 201 9.92 -1.39 -13.44
N ALA A 202 11.05 -1.94 -13.01
CA ALA A 202 11.56 -1.77 -11.65
C ALA A 202 11.81 -0.28 -11.33
N PHE A 203 12.29 0.51 -12.28
CA PHE A 203 12.48 1.95 -12.09
C PHE A 203 11.15 2.68 -11.79
N GLY A 204 10.09 2.42 -12.56
CA GLY A 204 8.79 3.03 -12.29
C GLY A 204 8.16 2.54 -10.98
N LEU A 205 8.33 1.27 -10.62
CA LEU A 205 7.91 0.72 -9.33
C LEU A 205 8.67 1.36 -8.16
N ALA A 206 9.97 1.62 -8.32
CA ALA A 206 10.76 2.35 -7.34
C ALA A 206 10.24 3.78 -7.15
N LEU A 207 9.96 4.51 -8.23
CA LEU A 207 9.35 5.85 -8.15
C LEU A 207 7.98 5.82 -7.45
N ALA A 208 7.15 4.82 -7.75
CA ALA A 208 5.86 4.63 -7.09
C ALA A 208 6.02 4.37 -5.58
N TRP A 209 7.02 3.59 -5.18
CA TRP A 209 7.31 3.38 -3.76
C TRP A 209 7.83 4.64 -3.07
N LEU A 210 8.71 5.41 -3.72
CA LEU A 210 9.17 6.70 -3.20
C LEU A 210 8.00 7.69 -3.01
N ALA A 211 7.05 7.71 -3.96
CA ALA A 211 5.81 8.47 -3.82
C ALA A 211 4.95 7.97 -2.66
N THR A 212 4.90 6.65 -2.42
CA THR A 212 4.21 6.04 -1.27
C THR A 212 4.83 6.48 0.06
N VAL A 213 6.16 6.46 0.17
CA VAL A 213 6.90 6.93 1.36
C VAL A 213 6.66 8.41 1.60
N TRP A 214 6.75 9.23 0.54
CA TRP A 214 6.45 10.66 0.60
C TRP A 214 5.02 10.92 1.10
N ALA A 215 4.03 10.27 0.48
CA ALA A 215 2.64 10.47 0.84
C ALA A 215 2.33 10.02 2.27
N THR A 216 2.92 8.90 2.71
CA THR A 216 2.82 8.42 4.09
C THR A 216 3.45 9.40 5.08
N ALA A 217 4.63 9.95 4.77
CA ALA A 217 5.29 10.94 5.62
C ALA A 217 4.44 12.21 5.78
N MET A 218 3.74 12.65 4.73
CA MET A 218 2.81 13.78 4.80
C MET A 218 1.56 13.46 5.62
N LEU A 219 1.10 12.20 5.62
CA LEU A 219 -0.06 11.74 6.40
C LEU A 219 0.26 11.48 7.88
N ALA A 220 1.51 11.17 8.21
CA ALA A 220 1.94 10.83 9.57
C ALA A 220 1.96 12.04 10.53
N GLY A 221 1.81 13.27 10.02
CA GLY A 221 1.72 14.51 10.80
C GLY A 221 2.89 14.68 11.78
N ARG A 222 2.59 14.88 13.06
CA ARG A 222 3.61 15.04 14.12
C ARG A 222 4.54 13.84 14.26
N ARG A 223 4.11 12.63 13.84
CA ARG A 223 4.87 11.38 13.96
C ARG A 223 5.54 10.98 12.65
N VAL A 224 6.05 11.97 11.90
CA VAL A 224 6.63 11.80 10.55
C VAL A 224 7.61 10.62 10.44
N TRP A 225 8.40 10.32 11.48
CA TRP A 225 9.36 9.22 11.51
C TRP A 225 8.73 7.82 11.51
N ASP A 226 7.43 7.68 11.75
CA ASP A 226 6.74 6.39 11.58
C ASP A 226 6.76 5.95 10.11
N ALA A 227 6.75 6.89 9.16
CA ALA A 227 6.87 6.58 7.73
C ALA A 227 8.24 5.97 7.35
N ALA A 228 9.25 6.05 8.22
CA ALA A 228 10.51 5.34 8.01
C ALA A 228 10.32 3.82 7.98
N LEU A 229 9.28 3.29 8.63
CA LEU A 229 8.93 1.87 8.54
C LEU A 229 8.44 1.47 7.14
N VAL A 230 7.79 2.37 6.41
CA VAL A 230 7.40 2.11 5.01
C VAL A 230 8.64 2.09 4.14
N ALA A 231 9.57 3.02 4.37
CA ALA A 231 10.84 3.05 3.65
C ALA A 231 11.72 1.82 3.93
N ALA A 232 11.81 1.40 5.20
CA ALA A 232 12.68 0.33 5.69
C ALA A 232 11.93 -1.01 5.90
N SER A 233 10.81 -1.24 5.24
CA SER A 233 10.04 -2.47 5.44
C SER A 233 10.78 -3.67 4.83
N PRO A 234 10.99 -4.78 5.57
CA PRO A 234 11.55 -6.02 5.03
C PRO A 234 10.77 -6.57 3.83
N LEU A 235 9.46 -6.29 3.73
CA LEU A 235 8.64 -6.67 2.57
C LEU A 235 9.12 -6.02 1.28
N VAL A 236 9.71 -4.81 1.35
CA VAL A 236 10.28 -4.13 0.18
C VAL A 236 11.42 -4.94 -0.43
N ILE A 237 12.23 -5.61 0.40
CA ILE A 237 13.39 -6.39 -0.06
C ILE A 237 12.95 -7.58 -0.93
N PHE A 238 11.84 -8.24 -0.62
CA PHE A 238 11.41 -9.43 -1.36
C PHE A 238 10.33 -9.14 -2.39
N GLN A 239 9.42 -8.22 -2.10
CA GLN A 239 8.15 -8.10 -2.84
C GLN A 239 8.06 -6.91 -3.78
N ILE A 240 8.88 -5.87 -3.62
CA ILE A 240 8.66 -4.61 -4.36
C ILE A 240 8.79 -4.75 -5.88
N PHE A 241 9.60 -5.71 -6.34
CA PHE A 241 9.80 -6.04 -7.75
C PHE A 241 9.31 -7.46 -8.09
N THR A 242 8.49 -8.07 -7.24
CA THR A 242 7.85 -9.35 -7.59
C THR A 242 6.74 -9.14 -8.62
N ASN A 243 5.97 -8.05 -8.50
CA ASN A 243 4.87 -7.69 -9.39
C ASN A 243 4.66 -6.15 -9.40
N PHE A 244 3.60 -5.66 -10.04
CA PHE A 244 3.36 -4.23 -10.30
C PHE A 244 2.61 -3.47 -9.18
N ASP A 245 2.49 -4.07 -7.99
CA ASP A 245 1.66 -3.59 -6.88
C ASP A 245 2.06 -2.24 -6.29
N ALA A 246 3.31 -1.82 -6.47
CA ALA A 246 3.78 -0.51 -6.03
C ALA A 246 2.98 0.64 -6.69
N LEU A 247 2.54 0.48 -7.94
CA LEU A 247 1.74 1.48 -8.66
C LEU A 247 0.42 1.76 -7.95
N ALA A 248 -0.35 0.70 -7.67
CA ALA A 248 -1.63 0.82 -6.99
C ALA A 248 -1.48 1.35 -5.56
N THR A 249 -0.37 1.03 -4.88
CA THR A 249 -0.05 1.54 -3.54
C THR A 249 0.26 3.03 -3.54
N ALA A 250 1.00 3.52 -4.53
CA ALA A 250 1.23 4.95 -4.70
C ALA A 250 -0.09 5.72 -4.92
N PHE A 251 -0.97 5.19 -5.76
CA PHE A 251 -2.30 5.78 -5.99
C PHE A 251 -3.19 5.76 -4.75
N ALA A 252 -3.22 4.66 -4.00
CA ALA A 252 -4.03 4.51 -2.79
C ALA A 252 -3.59 5.51 -1.69
N VAL A 253 -2.30 5.56 -1.36
CA VAL A 253 -1.80 6.48 -0.32
C VAL A 253 -1.83 7.93 -0.82
N GLY A 254 -1.57 8.16 -2.10
CA GLY A 254 -1.75 9.47 -2.74
C GLY A 254 -3.20 9.96 -2.65
N ALA A 255 -4.19 9.07 -2.84
CA ALA A 255 -5.60 9.39 -2.68
C ALA A 255 -5.94 9.77 -1.22
N MET A 256 -5.41 9.03 -0.24
CA MET A 256 -5.55 9.38 1.17
C MET A 256 -4.92 10.75 1.47
N LEU A 257 -3.75 11.07 0.90
CA LEU A 257 -3.13 12.38 1.05
C LEU A 257 -3.97 13.48 0.41
N ALA A 258 -4.50 13.27 -0.79
CA ALA A 258 -5.39 14.22 -1.45
C ALA A 258 -6.67 14.45 -0.63
N TRP A 259 -7.23 13.38 -0.05
CA TRP A 259 -8.37 13.46 0.85
C TRP A 259 -8.04 14.25 2.12
N ALA A 260 -6.91 13.95 2.78
CA ALA A 260 -6.43 14.67 3.96
C ALA A 260 -6.25 16.17 3.67
N ARG A 261 -5.84 16.52 2.45
CA ARG A 261 -5.73 17.91 1.97
C ARG A 261 -7.05 18.52 1.49
N ARG A 262 -8.19 17.87 1.78
CA ARG A 262 -9.56 18.30 1.42
C ARG A 262 -9.74 18.50 -0.09
N ARG A 263 -9.09 17.67 -0.92
CA ARG A 263 -9.23 17.64 -2.39
C ARG A 263 -9.96 16.36 -2.85
N PRO A 264 -11.28 16.25 -2.64
CA PRO A 264 -12.04 15.02 -2.89
C PRO A 264 -12.05 14.58 -4.36
N VAL A 265 -12.02 15.52 -5.31
CA VAL A 265 -11.92 15.22 -6.76
C VAL A 265 -10.58 14.56 -7.08
N LEU A 266 -9.47 15.12 -6.58
CA LEU A 266 -8.15 14.52 -6.77
C LEU A 266 -8.04 13.16 -6.08
N ALA A 267 -8.59 13.02 -4.87
CA ALA A 267 -8.68 11.73 -4.19
C ALA A 267 -9.44 10.70 -5.02
N GLY A 268 -10.58 11.09 -5.61
CA GLY A 268 -11.36 10.26 -6.51
C GLY A 268 -10.58 9.85 -7.75
N ALA A 269 -9.94 10.81 -8.42
CA ALA A 269 -9.13 10.54 -9.61
C ALA A 269 -7.99 9.54 -9.31
N LEU A 270 -7.29 9.70 -8.19
CA LEU A 270 -6.24 8.77 -7.77
C LEU A 270 -6.81 7.39 -7.40
N ILE A 271 -7.98 7.29 -6.77
CA ILE A 271 -8.68 6.01 -6.58
C ILE A 271 -9.00 5.37 -7.94
N GLY A 272 -9.56 6.12 -8.89
CA GLY A 272 -9.91 5.61 -10.22
C GLY A 272 -8.70 5.10 -11.01
N LEU A 273 -7.59 5.84 -10.99
CA LEU A 273 -6.30 5.40 -11.56
C LEU A 273 -5.76 4.17 -10.82
N GLY A 274 -5.86 4.17 -9.49
CA GLY A 274 -5.50 3.04 -8.65
C GLY A 274 -6.28 1.78 -9.02
N VAL A 275 -7.61 1.86 -9.16
CA VAL A 275 -8.49 0.76 -9.60
C VAL A 275 -8.12 0.27 -11.00
N ALA A 276 -7.76 1.19 -11.90
CA ALA A 276 -7.28 0.85 -13.23
C ALA A 276 -5.88 0.20 -13.23
N ALA A 277 -5.12 0.27 -12.13
CA ALA A 277 -3.87 -0.47 -11.93
C ALA A 277 -4.08 -1.78 -11.16
N LYS A 278 -4.92 -1.77 -10.13
CA LYS A 278 -5.33 -2.92 -9.31
C LYS A 278 -6.63 -2.61 -8.57
N LEU A 279 -7.53 -3.57 -8.37
CA LEU A 279 -8.86 -3.26 -7.82
C LEU A 279 -8.89 -2.70 -6.39
N TYR A 280 -7.90 -3.03 -5.55
CA TYR A 280 -7.98 -2.78 -4.11
C TYR A 280 -8.14 -1.31 -3.66
N PRO A 281 -7.66 -0.26 -4.37
CA PRO A 281 -7.90 1.13 -3.97
C PRO A 281 -9.39 1.49 -3.94
N LEU A 282 -10.26 0.74 -4.64
CA LEU A 282 -11.72 0.85 -4.53
C LEU A 282 -12.20 0.66 -3.09
N LEU A 283 -11.52 -0.22 -2.33
CA LEU A 283 -11.87 -0.53 -0.94
C LEU A 283 -11.76 0.69 -0.01
N LEU A 284 -11.01 1.74 -0.40
CA LEU A 284 -10.94 2.99 0.35
C LEU A 284 -12.27 3.76 0.37
N LEU A 285 -13.20 3.48 -0.56
CA LEU A 285 -14.53 4.09 -0.52
C LEU A 285 -15.37 3.59 0.65
N VAL A 286 -15.14 2.36 1.14
CA VAL A 286 -15.86 1.79 2.29
C VAL A 286 -15.62 2.60 3.57
N PRO A 287 -14.37 2.83 4.05
CA PRO A 287 -14.13 3.61 5.25
C PRO A 287 -14.56 5.08 5.08
N LEU A 288 -14.45 5.66 3.87
CA LEU A 288 -14.97 7.00 3.59
C LEU A 288 -16.49 7.06 3.75
N ALA A 289 -17.22 6.08 3.23
CA ALA A 289 -18.67 5.99 3.39
C ALA A 289 -19.07 5.80 4.86
N LEU A 290 -18.39 4.92 5.60
CA LEU A 290 -18.64 4.71 7.04
C LEU A 290 -18.45 6.00 7.85
N LEU A 291 -17.39 6.77 7.57
CA LEU A 291 -17.17 8.06 8.24
C LEU A 291 -18.15 9.13 7.78
N ALA A 292 -18.62 9.10 6.53
CA ALA A 292 -19.70 9.97 6.07
C ALA A 292 -21.03 9.68 6.77
N VAL A 293 -21.35 8.41 7.06
CA VAL A 293 -22.50 8.05 7.92
C VAL A 293 -22.38 8.77 9.25
N ARG A 294 -21.19 8.78 9.89
CA ARG A 294 -21.02 9.41 11.21
C ARG A 294 -21.02 10.94 11.20
N THR A 295 -20.70 11.56 10.08
CA THR A 295 -20.42 13.01 10.03
C THR A 295 -21.39 13.81 9.17
N GLY A 296 -22.30 13.12 8.47
CA GLY A 296 -23.21 13.74 7.50
C GLY A 296 -22.51 14.25 6.22
N ARG A 297 -21.20 14.05 6.05
CA ARG A 297 -20.39 14.63 4.95
C ARG A 297 -20.48 13.83 3.63
N TRP A 298 -21.66 13.38 3.24
CA TRP A 298 -21.88 12.57 2.03
C TRP A 298 -21.50 13.25 0.73
N ARG A 299 -21.65 14.57 0.64
CA ARG A 299 -21.36 15.32 -0.58
C ARG A 299 -19.92 15.11 -1.07
N GLU A 300 -18.95 15.14 -0.15
CA GLU A 300 -17.54 15.03 -0.53
C GLU A 300 -17.16 13.58 -0.85
N VAL A 301 -17.75 12.59 -0.17
CA VAL A 301 -17.59 11.17 -0.53
C VAL A 301 -18.22 10.87 -1.88
N ALA A 302 -19.41 11.41 -2.17
CA ALA A 302 -20.08 11.24 -3.45
C ALA A 302 -19.26 11.84 -4.60
N LYS A 303 -18.65 13.03 -4.41
CA LYS A 303 -17.70 13.59 -5.38
C LYS A 303 -16.51 12.66 -5.60
N THR A 304 -15.89 12.16 -4.54
CA THR A 304 -14.76 11.22 -4.63
C THR A 304 -15.16 9.94 -5.37
N ALA A 305 -16.29 9.33 -5.04
CA ALA A 305 -16.78 8.13 -5.71
C ALA A 305 -17.13 8.37 -7.19
N ALA A 306 -17.81 9.47 -7.50
CA ALA A 306 -18.17 9.85 -8.87
C ALA A 306 -16.92 10.13 -9.72
N THR A 307 -15.94 10.87 -9.18
CA THR A 307 -14.67 11.10 -9.89
C THR A 307 -13.87 9.81 -10.03
N ALA A 308 -13.84 8.94 -9.01
CA ALA A 308 -13.18 7.63 -9.14
C ALA A 308 -13.77 6.79 -10.26
N PHE A 309 -15.11 6.70 -10.32
CA PHE A 309 -15.79 6.01 -11.40
C PHE A 309 -15.51 6.65 -12.77
N ALA A 310 -15.63 7.98 -12.88
CA ALA A 310 -15.38 8.69 -14.13
C ALA A 310 -13.93 8.52 -14.62
N THR A 311 -12.94 8.61 -13.72
CA THR A 311 -11.52 8.40 -14.07
C THR A 311 -11.24 6.96 -14.44
N TRP A 312 -11.76 5.99 -13.69
CA TRP A 312 -11.63 4.57 -14.05
C TRP A 312 -12.25 4.30 -15.42
N LEU A 313 -13.47 4.80 -15.66
CA LEU A 313 -14.16 4.65 -16.94
C LEU A 313 -13.36 5.30 -18.07
N LEU A 314 -12.85 6.52 -17.90
CA LEU A 314 -12.05 7.21 -18.91
C LEU A 314 -10.82 6.39 -19.34
N VAL A 315 -10.14 5.76 -18.39
CA VAL A 315 -8.98 4.90 -18.67
C VAL A 315 -9.40 3.59 -19.35
N ASN A 316 -10.51 3.00 -18.93
CA ASN A 316 -10.94 1.68 -19.42
C ASN A 316 -11.71 1.76 -20.75
N LEU A 317 -12.46 2.83 -20.99
CA LEU A 317 -13.41 2.97 -22.08
C LEU A 317 -12.80 2.71 -23.47
N PRO A 318 -11.60 3.24 -23.83
CA PRO A 318 -11.00 2.95 -25.12
C PRO A 318 -10.74 1.45 -25.32
N ILE A 319 -10.27 0.74 -24.29
CA ILE A 319 -9.99 -0.69 -24.35
C ILE A 319 -11.30 -1.49 -24.32
N MET A 320 -12.29 -1.07 -23.53
CA MET A 320 -13.62 -1.68 -23.50
C MET A 320 -14.31 -1.67 -24.86
N VAL A 321 -14.23 -0.56 -25.60
CA VAL A 321 -14.88 -0.40 -26.89
C VAL A 321 -14.11 -1.12 -28.00
N LEU A 322 -12.78 -1.00 -28.03
CA LEU A 322 -11.97 -1.57 -29.10
C LEU A 322 -11.67 -3.06 -28.91
N PHE A 323 -11.50 -3.50 -27.65
CA PHE A 323 -11.05 -4.85 -27.30
C PHE A 323 -11.87 -5.44 -26.11
N PRO A 324 -13.20 -5.58 -26.24
CA PRO A 324 -14.07 -5.97 -25.12
C PRO A 324 -13.72 -7.32 -24.50
N ARG A 325 -13.35 -8.32 -25.32
CA ARG A 325 -12.93 -9.65 -24.84
C ARG A 325 -11.64 -9.55 -24.02
N GLY A 326 -10.64 -8.85 -24.53
CA GLY A 326 -9.37 -8.64 -23.82
C GLY A 326 -9.53 -7.83 -22.55
N TRP A 327 -10.35 -6.78 -22.56
CA TRP A 327 -10.67 -6.00 -21.36
C TRP A 327 -11.32 -6.86 -20.27
N SER A 328 -12.29 -7.70 -20.65
CA SER A 328 -13.03 -8.54 -19.70
C SER A 328 -12.21 -9.67 -19.08
N GLU A 329 -11.04 -9.97 -19.64
CA GLU A 329 -10.18 -11.08 -19.22
C GLU A 329 -9.76 -10.98 -17.75
N PHE A 330 -9.38 -9.79 -17.31
CA PHE A 330 -9.01 -9.54 -15.91
C PHE A 330 -10.13 -9.98 -14.95
N PHE A 331 -11.39 -9.64 -15.26
CA PHE A 331 -12.53 -10.02 -14.43
C PHE A 331 -12.85 -11.50 -14.55
N ARG A 332 -12.83 -12.05 -15.78
CA ARG A 332 -13.07 -13.47 -16.05
C ARG A 332 -12.08 -14.35 -15.28
N LEU A 333 -10.81 -13.95 -15.27
CA LEU A 333 -9.74 -14.66 -14.59
C LEU A 333 -9.93 -14.67 -13.07
N ASN A 334 -10.24 -13.52 -12.47
CA ASN A 334 -10.50 -13.44 -11.03
C ASN A 334 -11.70 -14.30 -10.62
N THR A 335 -12.76 -14.37 -11.45
CA THR A 335 -13.91 -15.24 -11.19
C THR A 335 -13.55 -16.73 -11.27
N ARG A 336 -12.69 -17.13 -12.23
CA ARG A 336 -12.35 -18.53 -12.48
C ARG A 336 -11.18 -19.08 -11.66
N ARG A 337 -10.31 -18.22 -11.11
CA ARG A 337 -9.17 -18.64 -10.28
C ARG A 337 -9.64 -19.43 -9.05
N GLY A 338 -8.93 -20.50 -8.71
CA GLY A 338 -9.11 -21.21 -7.44
C GLY A 338 -8.54 -20.43 -6.24
N ASP A 339 -8.49 -21.09 -5.09
CA ASP A 339 -7.72 -20.62 -3.96
C ASP A 339 -6.21 -20.68 -4.24
N ASP A 340 -5.53 -19.59 -3.92
CA ASP A 340 -4.09 -19.41 -4.09
C ASP A 340 -3.32 -20.15 -2.99
N MET A 341 -2.08 -20.54 -3.29
CA MET A 341 -1.22 -21.30 -2.38
C MET A 341 -0.96 -20.58 -1.04
N ASP A 342 -0.95 -19.24 -1.06
CA ASP A 342 -0.75 -18.38 0.10
C ASP A 342 -2.06 -18.05 0.85
N SER A 343 -3.21 -18.61 0.43
CA SER A 343 -4.52 -18.31 1.03
C SER A 343 -4.80 -19.16 2.29
N LEU A 344 -5.66 -18.64 3.18
CA LEU A 344 -6.12 -19.37 4.36
C LEU A 344 -6.83 -20.68 3.99
N TYR A 345 -7.49 -20.72 2.83
CA TYR A 345 -8.12 -21.94 2.31
C TYR A 345 -7.08 -23.02 2.03
N ASN A 346 -5.97 -22.68 1.37
CA ASN A 346 -4.89 -23.62 1.11
C ASN A 346 -4.20 -24.10 2.40
N VAL A 347 -4.05 -23.21 3.40
CA VAL A 347 -3.58 -23.61 4.73
C VAL A 347 -4.47 -24.71 5.32
N VAL A 348 -5.79 -24.52 5.31
CA VAL A 348 -6.73 -25.54 5.81
C VAL A 348 -6.63 -26.84 5.01
N LYS A 349 -6.58 -26.78 3.68
CA LYS A 349 -6.42 -27.97 2.83
C LYS A 349 -5.14 -28.74 3.18
N SER A 350 -4.01 -28.05 3.26
CA SER A 350 -2.69 -28.64 3.51
C SER A 350 -2.58 -29.35 4.87
N PHE A 351 -3.22 -28.82 5.92
CA PHE A 351 -3.17 -29.42 7.26
C PHE A 351 -4.28 -30.45 7.54
N THR A 352 -5.42 -30.40 6.86
CA THR A 352 -6.58 -31.24 7.18
C THR A 352 -6.89 -32.30 6.12
N GLY A 353 -6.31 -32.19 4.92
CA GLY A 353 -6.69 -33.01 3.77
C GLY A 353 -8.07 -32.65 3.20
N TRP A 354 -8.68 -31.53 3.61
CA TRP A 354 -9.94 -31.05 3.06
C TRP A 354 -9.80 -30.77 1.55
N GLY A 355 -10.72 -31.31 0.74
CA GLY A 355 -10.69 -31.16 -0.72
C GLY A 355 -11.06 -29.75 -1.25
N GLY A 356 -11.43 -28.82 -0.37
CA GLY A 356 -11.99 -27.52 -0.74
C GLY A 356 -13.52 -27.54 -0.86
N PHE A 357 -14.10 -26.37 -1.19
CA PHE A 357 -15.56 -26.24 -1.35
C PHE A 357 -16.08 -26.87 -2.65
N ASP A 358 -15.32 -26.72 -3.73
CA ASP A 358 -15.70 -27.13 -5.07
C ASP A 358 -14.73 -28.23 -5.57
N THR A 359 -15.11 -29.49 -5.41
CA THR A 359 -14.29 -30.65 -5.84
C THR A 359 -14.64 -31.11 -7.25
N GLY A 360 -13.66 -31.58 -8.02
CA GLY A 360 -13.91 -32.14 -9.36
C GLY A 360 -14.21 -31.09 -10.44
N LEU A 361 -13.75 -29.85 -10.23
CA LEU A 361 -13.89 -28.78 -11.22
C LEU A 361 -13.13 -29.11 -12.51
N GLY A 362 -13.79 -28.89 -13.65
CA GLY A 362 -13.13 -28.88 -14.95
C GLY A 362 -12.17 -27.71 -15.10
N PHE A 363 -11.29 -27.79 -16.11
CA PHE A 363 -10.33 -26.73 -16.38
C PHE A 363 -11.04 -25.37 -16.64
N TRP A 364 -10.62 -24.32 -15.91
CA TRP A 364 -11.25 -22.99 -15.92
C TRP A 364 -12.74 -22.93 -15.51
N GLN A 365 -13.28 -23.96 -14.86
CA GLN A 365 -14.61 -23.89 -14.28
C GLN A 365 -14.61 -22.95 -13.06
N PRO A 366 -15.50 -21.95 -12.96
CA PRO A 366 -15.56 -21.08 -11.80
C PRO A 366 -15.90 -21.85 -10.52
N PRO A 367 -15.13 -21.71 -9.41
CA PRO A 367 -15.46 -22.28 -8.12
C PRO A 367 -16.57 -21.44 -7.46
N THR A 368 -17.84 -21.78 -7.74
CA THR A 368 -18.99 -20.94 -7.38
C THR A 368 -19.20 -20.87 -5.88
N VAL A 369 -18.99 -21.98 -5.15
CA VAL A 369 -19.16 -22.01 -3.70
C VAL A 369 -18.05 -21.22 -3.02
N LEU A 370 -16.78 -21.42 -3.40
CA LEU A 370 -15.66 -20.61 -2.89
C LEU A 370 -15.85 -19.12 -3.17
N ASN A 371 -16.30 -18.75 -4.36
CA ASN A 371 -16.61 -17.36 -4.72
C ASN A 371 -17.71 -16.77 -3.81
N ALA A 372 -18.76 -17.52 -3.54
CA ALA A 372 -19.84 -17.09 -2.66
C ALA A 372 -19.34 -16.96 -1.20
N VAL A 373 -18.60 -17.95 -0.70
CA VAL A 373 -18.05 -17.95 0.66
C VAL A 373 -17.12 -16.75 0.88
N THR A 374 -16.16 -16.53 -0.01
CA THR A 374 -15.23 -15.39 0.10
C THR A 374 -15.97 -14.04 0.09
N ALA A 375 -16.97 -13.89 -0.78
CA ALA A 375 -17.80 -12.68 -0.84
C ALA A 375 -18.63 -12.45 0.43
N VAL A 376 -19.28 -13.49 0.96
CA VAL A 376 -20.08 -13.42 2.19
C VAL A 376 -19.21 -13.14 3.41
N LEU A 377 -18.05 -13.79 3.53
CA LEU A 377 -17.10 -13.53 4.62
C LEU A 377 -16.60 -12.09 4.57
N PHE A 378 -16.19 -11.61 3.41
CA PHE A 378 -15.73 -10.23 3.26
C PHE A 378 -16.83 -9.21 3.58
N ALA A 379 -18.06 -9.44 3.09
CA ALA A 379 -19.21 -8.59 3.41
C ALA A 379 -19.52 -8.60 4.91
N SER A 380 -19.44 -9.77 5.55
CA SER A 380 -19.62 -9.91 7.01
C SER A 380 -18.56 -9.13 7.79
N CYS A 381 -17.29 -9.19 7.37
CA CYS A 381 -16.23 -8.37 7.95
C CYS A 381 -16.48 -6.86 7.74
N CYS A 382 -16.95 -6.44 6.56
CA CYS A 382 -17.29 -5.04 6.31
C CYS A 382 -18.45 -4.56 7.19
N ILE A 383 -19.45 -5.41 7.43
CA ILE A 383 -20.55 -5.13 8.37
C ILE A 383 -19.99 -5.01 9.80
N ALA A 384 -19.13 -5.93 10.24
CA ALA A 384 -18.50 -5.87 11.56
C ALA A 384 -17.66 -4.59 11.73
N ILE A 385 -16.87 -4.21 10.72
CA ILE A 385 -16.12 -2.95 10.71
C ILE A 385 -17.07 -1.75 10.72
N GLY A 386 -18.20 -1.82 10.02
CA GLY A 386 -19.25 -0.81 10.05
C GLY A 386 -19.85 -0.64 11.45
N VAL A 387 -20.18 -1.75 12.12
CA VAL A 387 -20.65 -1.73 13.51
C VAL A 387 -19.59 -1.09 14.41
N ILE A 388 -18.33 -1.53 14.32
CA ILE A 388 -17.21 -0.95 15.09
C ILE A 388 -17.09 0.55 14.84
N ALA A 389 -17.20 0.97 13.57
CA ALA A 389 -17.07 2.37 13.21
C ALA A 389 -18.17 3.22 13.83
N LEU A 390 -19.41 2.72 13.86
CA LEU A 390 -20.58 3.42 14.36
C LEU A 390 -20.64 3.44 15.90
N THR A 391 -20.30 2.33 16.57
CA THR A 391 -20.37 2.20 18.04
C THR A 391 -19.16 2.76 18.77
N ALA A 392 -18.04 3.04 18.09
CA ALA A 392 -16.85 3.61 18.71
C ALA A 392 -17.14 4.96 19.39
N ARG A 393 -16.65 5.13 20.63
CA ARG A 393 -16.85 6.35 21.44
C ARG A 393 -16.39 7.62 20.72
N GLN A 394 -15.24 7.54 20.05
CA GLN A 394 -14.70 8.56 19.19
C GLN A 394 -14.62 7.99 17.77
N ARG A 395 -14.88 8.83 16.75
CA ARG A 395 -14.81 8.41 15.35
C ARG A 395 -13.46 7.75 15.07
N PRO A 396 -13.41 6.52 14.52
CA PRO A 396 -12.16 5.90 14.13
C PRO A 396 -11.41 6.76 13.10
N ARG A 397 -10.08 6.70 13.08
CA ARG A 397 -9.30 7.39 12.04
C ARG A 397 -9.48 6.69 10.69
N LEU A 398 -9.43 7.45 9.59
CA LEU A 398 -9.56 6.92 8.23
C LEU A 398 -8.56 5.79 7.98
N ALA A 399 -7.30 5.98 8.39
CA ALA A 399 -6.26 4.97 8.23
C ALA A 399 -6.54 3.66 8.98
N GLN A 400 -7.16 3.72 10.17
CA GLN A 400 -7.54 2.53 10.94
C GLN A 400 -8.60 1.71 10.21
N LEU A 401 -9.65 2.36 9.72
CA LEU A 401 -10.70 1.67 8.97
C LEU A 401 -10.21 1.16 7.61
N ALA A 402 -9.38 1.94 6.91
CA ALA A 402 -8.76 1.50 5.66
C ALA A 402 -7.88 0.26 5.85
N PHE A 403 -7.05 0.23 6.90
CA PHE A 403 -6.27 -0.96 7.25
C PHE A 403 -7.17 -2.17 7.53
N LEU A 404 -8.21 -2.01 8.36
CA LEU A 404 -9.13 -3.11 8.70
C LEU A 404 -9.86 -3.67 7.47
N VAL A 405 -10.35 -2.81 6.57
CA VAL A 405 -11.05 -3.24 5.35
C VAL A 405 -10.10 -3.99 4.41
N VAL A 406 -8.88 -3.46 4.18
CA VAL A 406 -7.92 -4.12 3.28
C VAL A 406 -7.41 -5.42 3.90
N ALA A 407 -7.13 -5.47 5.21
CA ALA A 407 -6.74 -6.70 5.90
C ALA A 407 -7.85 -7.75 5.88
N ALA A 408 -9.11 -7.35 6.11
CA ALA A 408 -10.26 -8.24 6.01
C ALA A 408 -10.43 -8.79 4.59
N PHE A 409 -10.23 -7.95 3.57
CA PHE A 409 -10.23 -8.41 2.18
C PHE A 409 -9.16 -9.47 1.96
N LEU A 410 -7.90 -9.22 2.35
CA LEU A 410 -6.82 -10.18 2.15
C LEU A 410 -7.04 -11.50 2.90
N LEU A 411 -7.46 -11.45 4.16
CA LEU A 411 -7.70 -12.64 5.00
C LEU A 411 -8.87 -13.51 4.49
N THR A 412 -9.90 -12.90 3.88
CA THR A 412 -11.10 -13.63 3.40
C THR A 412 -11.03 -13.99 1.92
N ASN A 413 -10.18 -13.32 1.14
CA ASN A 413 -10.07 -13.56 -0.30
C ASN A 413 -9.41 -14.91 -0.60
N LYS A 414 -9.84 -15.53 -1.69
CA LYS A 414 -9.24 -16.76 -2.20
C LYS A 414 -7.84 -16.53 -2.81
N VAL A 415 -7.49 -15.29 -3.15
CA VAL A 415 -6.17 -14.95 -3.72
C VAL A 415 -5.43 -13.97 -2.81
N TRP A 416 -4.28 -14.38 -2.29
CA TRP A 416 -3.33 -13.50 -1.60
C TRP A 416 -1.92 -13.74 -2.11
N SER A 417 -1.55 -13.09 -3.21
CA SER A 417 -0.15 -13.17 -3.67
C SER A 417 0.79 -12.41 -2.71
N PRO A 418 2.04 -12.86 -2.48
CA PRO A 418 2.93 -12.32 -1.43
C PRO A 418 3.11 -10.79 -1.44
N GLN A 419 3.10 -10.18 -2.61
CA GLN A 419 3.24 -8.74 -2.77
C GLN A 419 2.01 -7.92 -2.36
N PHE A 420 0.85 -8.55 -2.15
CA PHE A 420 -0.34 -7.86 -1.64
C PHE A 420 -0.11 -7.33 -0.23
N SER A 421 0.81 -7.93 0.53
CA SER A 421 1.24 -7.45 1.85
C SER A 421 1.83 -6.02 1.79
N LEU A 422 2.34 -5.57 0.64
CA LEU A 422 2.76 -4.17 0.45
C LEU A 422 1.63 -3.16 0.61
N TRP A 423 0.38 -3.55 0.33
CA TRP A 423 -0.79 -2.67 0.48
C TRP A 423 -1.03 -2.33 1.95
N LEU A 424 -0.75 -3.29 2.85
CA LEU A 424 -0.93 -3.13 4.29
C LEU A 424 0.15 -2.26 4.92
N VAL A 425 1.37 -2.21 4.38
CA VAL A 425 2.51 -1.50 4.98
C VAL A 425 2.20 -0.04 5.32
N PRO A 426 1.81 0.84 4.38
CA PRO A 426 1.51 2.24 4.71
C PRO A 426 0.26 2.38 5.57
N LEU A 427 -0.75 1.53 5.35
CA LEU A 427 -1.99 1.55 6.13
C LEU A 427 -1.75 1.18 7.60
N ALA A 428 -0.98 0.13 7.86
CA ALA A 428 -0.64 -0.35 9.20
C ALA A 428 0.22 0.67 9.96
N VAL A 429 1.19 1.29 9.29
CA VAL A 429 2.02 2.37 9.87
C VAL A 429 1.16 3.56 10.31
N LEU A 430 0.20 3.97 9.49
CA LEU A 430 -0.71 5.07 9.81
C LEU A 430 -1.79 4.66 10.84
N ALA A 431 -2.25 3.41 10.80
CA ALA A 431 -3.31 2.91 11.69
C ALA A 431 -2.80 2.65 13.12
N LEU A 432 -1.66 1.96 13.26
CA LEU A 432 -1.10 1.48 14.53
C LEU A 432 0.40 1.80 14.59
N PRO A 433 0.80 3.04 14.97
CA PRO A 433 2.21 3.48 14.94
C PRO A 433 3.09 2.87 16.05
N HIS A 434 3.15 1.53 16.10
CA HIS A 434 3.93 0.73 17.04
C HIS A 434 5.07 0.04 16.31
N ARG A 435 6.22 0.70 16.26
CA ARG A 435 7.38 0.32 15.44
C ARG A 435 7.80 -1.14 15.60
N ARG A 436 7.87 -1.63 16.84
CA ARG A 436 8.25 -3.02 17.17
C ARG A 436 7.29 -4.06 16.61
N ILE A 437 5.99 -3.83 16.84
CA ILE A 437 4.93 -4.77 16.45
C ILE A 437 4.87 -4.82 14.92
N LEU A 438 4.94 -3.65 14.28
CA LEU A 438 4.93 -3.55 12.82
C LEU A 438 6.18 -4.20 12.19
N LEU A 439 7.38 -3.94 12.71
CA LEU A 439 8.59 -4.59 12.21
C LEU A 439 8.53 -6.11 12.39
N ALA A 440 8.01 -6.61 13.53
CA ALA A 440 7.83 -8.03 13.76
C ALA A 440 6.89 -8.65 12.70
N TRP A 441 5.71 -8.08 12.48
CA TRP A 441 4.79 -8.56 11.44
C TRP A 441 5.42 -8.48 10.04
N MET A 442 6.01 -7.34 9.65
CA MET A 442 6.63 -7.18 8.33
C MET A 442 7.75 -8.19 8.11
N THR A 443 8.47 -8.57 9.18
CA THR A 443 9.53 -9.58 9.12
C THR A 443 8.95 -10.98 8.96
N ILE A 444 7.93 -11.33 9.74
CA ILE A 444 7.21 -12.61 9.61
C ILE A 444 6.69 -12.78 8.17
N ASP A 445 6.03 -11.75 7.64
CA ASP A 445 5.45 -11.75 6.30
C ASP A 445 6.53 -11.83 5.21
N ALA A 446 7.62 -11.06 5.33
CA ALA A 446 8.75 -11.12 4.41
C ALA A 446 9.41 -12.52 4.38
N LEU A 447 9.50 -13.18 5.54
CA LEU A 447 10.11 -14.50 5.66
C LEU A 447 9.29 -15.63 5.05
N VAL A 448 7.98 -15.45 4.81
CA VAL A 448 7.14 -16.41 4.05
C VAL A 448 7.72 -16.67 2.66
N TRP A 449 8.46 -15.71 2.10
CA TRP A 449 9.11 -15.86 0.80
C TRP A 449 10.05 -17.06 0.72
N VAL A 450 10.81 -17.34 1.78
CA VAL A 450 11.81 -18.41 1.80
C VAL A 450 11.16 -19.80 1.64
N PRO A 451 10.24 -20.24 2.52
CA PRO A 451 9.61 -21.54 2.37
C PRO A 451 8.70 -21.61 1.14
N ARG A 452 8.11 -20.50 0.69
CA ARG A 452 7.36 -20.46 -0.57
C ARG A 452 8.22 -20.86 -1.76
N MET A 453 9.40 -20.26 -1.88
CA MET A 453 10.34 -20.59 -2.96
C MET A 453 10.86 -22.02 -2.85
N LEU A 454 11.19 -22.49 -1.64
CA LEU A 454 11.64 -23.86 -1.43
C LEU A 454 10.54 -24.89 -1.70
N TYR A 455 9.28 -24.57 -1.43
CA TYR A 455 8.13 -25.38 -1.82
C TYR A 455 8.00 -25.46 -3.35
N LEU A 456 8.08 -24.33 -4.04
CA LEU A 456 8.04 -24.28 -5.51
C LEU A 456 9.24 -24.95 -6.19
N TYR A 457 10.38 -25.04 -5.50
CA TYR A 457 11.53 -25.81 -5.99
C TYR A 457 11.25 -27.32 -6.01
N GLY A 458 10.37 -27.79 -5.11
CA GLY A 458 9.89 -29.17 -5.03
C GLY A 458 10.76 -30.11 -4.20
N GLU A 459 10.14 -31.05 -3.49
CA GLU A 459 10.82 -32.00 -2.60
C GLU A 459 11.84 -32.88 -3.34
N ALA A 460 11.53 -33.28 -4.58
CA ALA A 460 12.44 -34.04 -5.43
C ALA A 460 13.77 -33.30 -5.69
N ASN A 461 13.77 -31.96 -5.60
CA ASN A 461 14.95 -31.12 -5.76
C ASN A 461 15.54 -30.68 -4.41
N ARG A 462 15.24 -31.36 -3.30
CA ARG A 462 15.62 -30.95 -1.92
C ARG A 462 14.96 -29.65 -1.46
N GLY A 463 13.78 -29.33 -2.01
CA GLY A 463 12.90 -28.28 -1.51
C GLY A 463 12.20 -28.64 -0.20
N LEU A 464 11.22 -27.82 0.20
CA LEU A 464 10.42 -28.07 1.40
C LEU A 464 9.05 -28.69 1.05
N PRO A 465 8.51 -29.56 1.92
CA PRO A 465 7.11 -29.98 1.86
C PRO A 465 6.15 -28.79 1.99
N GLU A 466 4.94 -28.93 1.45
CA GLU A 466 3.91 -27.88 1.46
C GLU A 466 3.61 -27.35 2.88
N GLN A 467 3.55 -28.23 3.88
CA GLN A 467 3.15 -27.87 5.25
C GLN A 467 4.10 -26.86 5.90
N TRP A 468 5.39 -26.85 5.54
CA TRP A 468 6.33 -25.85 6.05
C TRP A 468 6.02 -24.46 5.51
N PHE A 469 5.65 -24.38 4.23
CA PHE A 469 5.20 -23.14 3.62
C PHE A 469 3.87 -22.69 4.22
N THR A 470 2.85 -23.54 4.25
CA THR A 470 1.53 -23.17 4.78
C THR A 470 1.55 -22.87 6.30
N ALA A 471 2.48 -23.45 7.07
CA ALA A 471 2.72 -23.04 8.46
C ALA A 471 3.16 -21.57 8.58
N THR A 472 4.05 -21.10 7.70
CA THR A 472 4.50 -19.70 7.71
C THR A 472 3.42 -18.74 7.22
N VAL A 473 2.59 -19.17 6.27
CA VAL A 473 1.37 -18.45 5.85
C VAL A 473 0.41 -18.29 7.03
N LEU A 474 0.16 -19.36 7.79
CA LEU A 474 -0.67 -19.30 9.01
C LEU A 474 -0.10 -18.32 10.05
N LEU A 475 1.22 -18.33 10.26
CA LEU A 475 1.88 -17.40 11.18
C LEU A 475 1.72 -15.93 10.74
N ARG A 476 1.86 -15.66 9.43
CA ARG A 476 1.57 -14.35 8.83
C ARG A 476 0.12 -13.94 9.12
N ASP A 477 -0.84 -14.81 8.87
CA ASP A 477 -2.27 -14.51 9.03
C ASP A 477 -2.62 -14.22 10.50
N ILE A 478 -2.07 -15.00 11.44
CA ILE A 478 -2.19 -14.74 12.89
C ILE A 478 -1.62 -13.35 13.23
N ALA A 479 -0.47 -12.98 12.66
CA ALA A 479 0.12 -11.67 12.89
C ALA A 479 -0.77 -10.54 12.35
N VAL A 480 -1.36 -10.68 11.16
CA VAL A 480 -2.31 -9.69 10.61
C VAL A 480 -3.58 -9.59 11.47
N ILE A 481 -4.16 -10.72 11.88
CA ILE A 481 -5.33 -10.75 12.79
C ILE A 481 -5.00 -10.04 14.11
N THR A 482 -3.80 -10.25 14.64
CA THR A 482 -3.32 -9.57 15.86
C THR A 482 -3.25 -8.06 15.65
N LEU A 483 -2.73 -7.59 14.50
CA LEU A 483 -2.75 -6.16 14.16
C LEU A 483 -4.18 -5.60 14.08
N CYS A 484 -5.10 -6.34 13.45
CA CYS A 484 -6.53 -5.95 13.41
C CYS A 484 -7.11 -5.82 14.82
N ALA A 485 -6.86 -6.79 15.70
CA ALA A 485 -7.32 -6.74 17.09
C ALA A 485 -6.75 -5.55 17.87
N LEU A 486 -5.47 -5.22 17.67
CA LEU A 486 -4.82 -4.06 18.29
C LEU A 486 -5.40 -2.72 17.77
N VAL A 487 -5.69 -2.62 16.48
CA VAL A 487 -6.37 -1.45 15.89
C VAL A 487 -7.78 -1.30 16.45
N ILE A 488 -8.56 -2.39 16.50
CA ILE A 488 -9.92 -2.37 17.08
C ILE A 488 -9.86 -1.97 18.56
N ARG A 489 -8.89 -2.48 19.32
CA ARG A 489 -8.65 -2.07 20.70
C ARG A 489 -8.39 -0.57 20.82
N GLN A 490 -7.56 0.02 19.94
CA GLN A 490 -7.33 1.48 19.92
C GLN A 490 -8.58 2.28 19.55
N ILE A 491 -9.42 1.76 18.66
CA ILE A 491 -10.69 2.40 18.29
C ILE A 491 -11.63 2.53 19.51
N TYR A 492 -11.75 1.46 20.30
CA TYR A 492 -12.59 1.48 21.51
C TYR A 492 -11.93 2.11 22.74
N ARG A 493 -10.60 2.23 22.73
CA ARG A 493 -9.78 2.88 23.78
C ARG A 493 -8.93 3.99 23.16
N PRO A 494 -9.54 5.12 22.76
CA PRO A 494 -8.85 6.21 22.05
C PRO A 494 -7.70 6.82 22.86
N GLU A 495 -7.70 6.66 24.18
CA GLU A 495 -6.58 7.03 25.06
C GLU A 495 -5.28 6.28 24.77
N LEU A 496 -5.35 5.09 24.15
CA LEU A 496 -4.19 4.30 23.70
C LEU A 496 -3.70 4.71 22.30
N ASP A 497 -4.41 5.62 21.62
CA ASP A 497 -4.05 6.05 20.28
C ASP A 497 -2.97 7.13 20.31
N LEU A 498 -1.74 6.70 20.06
CA LEU A 498 -0.57 7.58 20.04
C LEU A 498 -0.73 8.75 19.05
N VAL A 499 -1.50 8.60 17.96
CA VAL A 499 -1.67 9.69 16.98
C VAL A 499 -2.48 10.84 17.57
N ARG A 500 -3.50 10.54 18.39
CA ARG A 500 -4.43 11.54 18.94
C ARG A 500 -3.81 12.47 19.98
N TYR A 501 -2.65 12.12 20.51
CA TYR A 501 -1.87 12.96 21.45
C TYR A 501 -2.72 13.49 22.61
N GLY A 502 -3.35 12.58 23.35
CA GLY A 502 -4.23 12.95 24.47
C GLY A 502 -5.48 13.73 24.06
N GLY A 503 -5.91 13.59 22.80
CA GLY A 503 -7.07 14.28 22.24
C GLY A 503 -6.74 15.55 21.47
N ARG A 504 -5.52 16.11 21.54
CA ARG A 504 -5.15 17.36 20.83
C ARG A 504 -5.26 17.26 19.30
N VAL A 505 -5.11 16.05 18.77
CA VAL A 505 -5.22 15.74 17.34
C VAL A 505 -6.41 14.78 17.14
N ASP A 506 -7.25 15.05 16.15
CA ASP A 506 -8.37 14.16 15.82
C ASP A 506 -7.98 13.12 14.76
N ASP A 507 -7.92 13.48 13.48
CA ASP A 507 -7.48 12.55 12.43
C ASP A 507 -6.65 13.27 11.34
N PRO A 508 -5.31 13.11 11.33
CA PRO A 508 -4.45 13.71 10.30
C PRO A 508 -4.80 13.30 8.87
N ALA A 509 -5.38 12.09 8.70
CA ALA A 509 -5.81 11.58 7.40
C ALA A 509 -7.30 11.85 7.12
N GLY A 510 -8.04 12.43 8.07
CA GLY A 510 -9.50 12.51 8.04
C GLY A 510 -10.06 13.52 7.04
N GLY A 511 -9.26 14.49 6.59
CA GLY A 511 -9.64 15.46 5.58
C GLY A 511 -10.82 16.33 6.01
N VAL A 512 -11.99 16.11 5.41
CA VAL A 512 -13.23 16.80 5.79
C VAL A 512 -13.90 16.22 7.04
N PHE A 513 -13.46 15.03 7.48
CA PHE A 513 -13.91 14.42 8.74
C PHE A 513 -13.11 14.92 9.95
N ASP A 514 -11.89 15.38 9.73
CA ASP A 514 -11.02 15.90 10.80
C ASP A 514 -11.73 17.03 11.57
N ARG A 515 -11.87 16.86 12.88
CA ARG A 515 -12.58 17.73 13.82
C ARG A 515 -14.06 17.99 13.53
N ALA A 516 -14.66 17.30 12.57
CA ALA A 516 -16.10 17.42 12.33
C ALA A 516 -16.92 16.86 13.52
N PRO A 517 -18.11 17.40 13.82
CA PRO A 517 -18.98 16.79 14.82
C PRO A 517 -19.49 15.43 14.32
N ASP A 518 -19.82 14.54 15.26
CA ASP A 518 -20.71 13.41 14.97
C ASP A 518 -22.11 13.96 14.67
N ASP A 519 -22.64 13.59 13.50
CA ASP A 519 -23.98 13.94 12.99
C ASP A 519 -24.53 12.74 12.19
N PRO A 520 -24.79 11.59 12.84
CA PRO A 520 -25.31 10.41 12.15
C PRO A 520 -26.76 10.64 11.69
N PRO A 521 -27.18 10.00 10.58
CA PRO A 521 -28.53 10.18 10.06
C PRO A 521 -29.59 9.67 11.03
N ARG A 522 -30.76 10.33 11.05
CA ARG A 522 -31.85 10.06 12.01
C ARG A 522 -32.40 8.64 11.95
N TRP A 523 -32.29 7.96 10.80
CA TRP A 523 -32.72 6.58 10.62
C TRP A 523 -31.77 5.55 11.27
N LEU A 524 -30.55 5.95 11.66
CA LEU A 524 -29.60 5.04 12.30
C LEU A 524 -30.09 4.71 13.72
N PRO A 525 -30.28 3.44 14.09
CA PRO A 525 -30.73 3.04 15.43
C PRO A 525 -29.84 3.59 16.55
N ASP A 526 -30.43 3.93 17.70
CA ASP A 526 -29.69 4.53 18.82
C ASP A 526 -28.62 3.60 19.42
N TRP A 527 -28.82 2.28 19.37
CA TRP A 527 -27.83 1.30 19.85
C TRP A 527 -26.55 1.25 18.99
N LEU A 528 -26.61 1.75 17.74
CA LEU A 528 -25.45 1.94 16.87
C LEU A 528 -24.79 3.30 17.04
N ARG A 529 -25.33 4.18 17.89
CA ARG A 529 -24.76 5.50 18.15
C ARG A 529 -23.87 5.45 19.40
N PRO A 530 -22.78 6.22 19.43
CA PRO A 530 -21.94 6.31 20.62
C PRO A 530 -22.70 6.92 21.79
N THR A 531 -22.52 6.40 23.01
CA THR A 531 -23.00 7.04 24.24
C THR A 531 -22.28 8.38 24.45
N GLY A 532 -23.04 9.47 24.60
CA GLY A 532 -22.64 10.86 24.38
C GLY A 532 -21.54 11.50 25.25
N GLN A 533 -20.67 10.74 25.92
CA GLN A 533 -19.51 11.31 26.61
C GLN A 533 -18.34 11.53 25.63
N ARG A 534 -18.32 12.71 25.01
CA ARG A 534 -17.20 13.19 24.18
C ARG A 534 -15.98 13.46 25.06
N VAL A 535 -14.83 12.87 24.70
CA VAL A 535 -13.53 13.45 25.08
C VAL A 535 -13.39 14.72 24.23
N ARG A 536 -13.62 15.90 24.85
CA ARG A 536 -13.38 17.18 24.18
C ARG A 536 -11.90 17.25 23.83
N VAL A 537 -11.60 17.49 22.56
CA VAL A 537 -10.33 18.07 22.17
C VAL A 537 -10.36 19.49 22.72
N ASP A 538 -9.62 19.76 23.79
CA ASP A 538 -9.49 21.13 24.29
C ASP A 538 -8.96 21.99 23.15
N ALA A 539 -9.64 23.10 22.89
CA ALA A 539 -9.12 24.11 21.98
C ALA A 539 -7.74 24.56 22.52
N PRO A 540 -6.75 24.79 21.65
CA PRO A 540 -5.53 25.45 22.09
C PRO A 540 -5.92 26.77 22.80
N PRO A 541 -5.24 27.17 23.87
CA PRO A 541 -5.43 28.50 24.41
C PRO A 541 -5.25 29.52 23.27
N PRO A 542 -6.04 30.62 23.26
CA PRO A 542 -5.91 31.65 22.23
C PRO A 542 -4.44 32.09 22.17
N ALA A 543 -3.91 32.19 20.95
CA ALA A 543 -2.60 32.79 20.76
C ALA A 543 -2.62 34.20 21.38
N PRO A 544 -1.54 34.63 22.07
CA PRO A 544 -1.42 36.02 22.45
C PRO A 544 -1.58 36.88 21.19
N ASP A 545 -2.30 38.00 21.29
CA ASP A 545 -2.59 38.91 20.19
C ASP A 545 -1.28 39.31 19.48
N GLU A 546 -0.95 38.64 18.37
CA GLU A 546 0.11 39.08 17.46
C GLU A 546 -0.48 40.11 16.52
N GLU A 547 0.06 41.33 16.59
CA GLU A 547 -0.16 42.40 15.63
C GLU A 547 -0.03 41.89 14.19
N PRO A 548 -0.85 42.42 13.25
CA PRO A 548 -0.97 41.86 11.91
C PRO A 548 0.35 42.02 11.13
N THR A 549 1.07 40.91 10.96
CA THR A 549 2.13 40.80 9.96
C THR A 549 1.62 40.08 8.73
N ASP A 550 1.85 40.73 7.59
CA ASP A 550 1.30 40.46 6.25
C ASP A 550 1.48 39.00 5.80
N PHE A 551 0.38 38.24 5.83
CA PHE A 551 0.31 36.80 5.58
C PHE A 551 0.24 36.43 4.07
N ALA A 552 0.69 37.31 3.17
CA ALA A 552 0.58 37.11 1.72
C ALA A 552 1.77 36.38 1.06
N ALA A 553 2.85 36.06 1.77
CA ALA A 553 4.09 35.56 1.14
C ALA A 553 4.37 34.04 1.25
N GLN A 554 3.59 33.24 1.99
CA GLN A 554 3.92 31.82 2.26
C GLN A 554 3.32 30.78 1.29
N THR A 555 2.63 31.19 0.23
CA THR A 555 1.96 30.24 -0.71
C THR A 555 2.73 30.02 -2.02
N ARG A 556 4.06 30.18 -2.04
CA ARG A 556 4.89 29.73 -3.16
C ARG A 556 6.06 28.91 -2.63
N LEU A 557 6.12 27.65 -3.06
CA LEU A 557 7.12 26.59 -2.78
C LEU A 557 6.75 25.62 -1.64
N LEU A 558 5.73 24.80 -1.88
CA LEU A 558 5.68 23.37 -1.53
C LEU A 558 4.97 22.57 -2.61
#